data_AF-A0A968YF61-F1
#
_entry.id   AF-A0A968YF61-F1
#
_cell.length_a   1.000
_cell.length_b   1.000
_cell.length_c   1.000
_cell.angle_alpha   90.00
_cell.angle_beta   90.00
_cell.angle_gamma   90.00
#
_symmetry.space_group_name_H-M   'P 1'
#
loop_
_entity.id
_entity.type
_entity.pdbx_description
1 polymer ?
#
loop_
_entity_poly.entity_id
_entity_poly.type
_entity_poly.pdbx_seq_one_letter_code
_entity_poly.pdbx_strand_id
1 'polypeptide(L)'
;MAAIAPSKGIDLQLGFYCLILEQTYHQALRRLSLIYLRQGQKITFEVTPDHQDQVRSLIGDLALKLRADTEWDPQVGDYCDLCSYQKYCPAQTSQ
;
A
#
# COMPACT_ATOMS: atom_id res chain seq x y z
N MET A 1 -15.13 2.34 11.00
CA MET A 1 -14.18 1.30 10.55
C MET A 1 -12.83 1.95 10.32
N ALA A 2 -11.75 1.47 10.91
CA ALA A 2 -10.45 2.11 10.79
C ALA A 2 -9.89 1.91 9.37
N ALA A 3 -9.45 3.00 8.73
CA ALA A 3 -8.74 2.96 7.47
C ALA A 3 -7.45 2.15 7.65
N ILE A 4 -7.25 1.14 6.81
CA ILE A 4 -5.96 0.44 6.66
C ILE A 4 -5.06 1.41 5.87
N ALA A 5 -4.55 2.43 6.55
CA ALA A 5 -3.59 3.35 6.00
C ALA A 5 -2.21 2.99 6.57
N PRO A 6 -1.18 2.79 5.74
CA PRO A 6 0.17 2.67 6.26
C PRO A 6 0.54 3.93 7.04
N SER A 7 1.34 3.78 8.10
CA SER A 7 1.84 4.92 8.87
C SER A 7 2.62 5.86 7.95
N LYS A 8 2.69 7.17 8.28
CA LYS A 8 3.40 8.20 7.48
C LYS A 8 4.87 7.84 7.15
N GLY A 9 5.46 6.84 7.82
CA GLY A 9 6.84 6.40 7.61
C GLY A 9 7.02 5.22 6.64
N ILE A 10 5.95 4.52 6.25
CA ILE A 10 6.06 3.30 5.42
C ILE A 10 5.32 3.51 4.10
N ASP A 11 6.08 3.56 3.02
CA ASP A 11 5.53 3.34 1.68
C ASP A 11 5.19 1.84 1.55
N LEU A 12 3.89 1.52 1.46
CA LEU A 12 3.41 0.13 1.37
C LEU A 12 4.02 -0.60 0.16
N GLN A 13 4.21 0.09 -0.97
CA GLN A 13 4.78 -0.51 -2.17
C GLN A 13 6.24 -0.94 -1.92
N LEU A 14 7.05 -0.06 -1.31
CA LEU A 14 8.44 -0.39 -0.96
C LEU A 14 8.51 -1.52 0.08
N GLY A 15 7.63 -1.50 1.08
CA GLY A 15 7.50 -2.58 2.05
C GLY A 15 7.22 -3.93 1.38
N PHE A 16 6.30 -3.95 0.41
CA PHE A 16 5.96 -5.16 -0.35
C PHE A 16 7.17 -5.70 -1.14
N TYR A 17 7.93 -4.81 -1.79
CA TYR A 17 9.17 -5.22 -2.47
C TYR A 17 10.19 -5.80 -1.50
N CYS A 18 10.33 -5.24 -0.29
CA CYS A 18 11.22 -5.80 0.72
C CYS A 18 10.89 -7.27 1.01
N LEU A 19 9.60 -7.57 1.24
CA LEU A 19 9.16 -8.93 1.56
C LEU A 19 9.40 -9.91 0.41
N ILE A 20 9.06 -9.51 -0.83
CA ILE A 20 9.25 -10.35 -2.02
C ILE A 20 10.74 -10.65 -2.24
N LEU A 21 11.60 -9.63 -2.14
CA LEU A 21 13.03 -9.77 -2.38
C LEU A 21 13.69 -10.65 -1.30
N GLU A 22 13.29 -10.50 -0.04
CA GLU A 22 13.76 -11.38 1.04
C GLU A 22 13.35 -12.84 0.80
N GLN A 23 12.10 -13.09 0.37
CA GLN A 23 11.64 -14.44 0.03
C GLN A 23 12.35 -15.03 -1.19
N THR A 24 12.67 -14.20 -2.18
CA THR A 24 13.29 -14.63 -3.45
C THR A 24 14.78 -14.92 -3.30
N TYR A 25 15.49 -14.07 -2.56
CA TYR A 25 16.95 -14.11 -2.46
C TYR A 25 17.47 -14.63 -1.12
N HIS A 26 16.58 -14.86 -0.14
CA HIS A 26 16.92 -15.29 1.22
C HIS A 26 17.94 -14.38 1.92
N GLN A 27 17.89 -13.08 1.60
CA GLN A 27 18.77 -12.06 2.15
C GLN A 27 17.96 -10.88 2.67
N ALA A 28 18.32 -10.41 3.86
CA ALA A 28 17.73 -9.21 4.44
C ALA A 28 18.26 -7.96 3.70
N LEU A 29 17.35 -7.21 3.09
CA LEU A 29 17.65 -5.89 2.56
C LEU A 29 17.86 -4.92 3.72
N ARG A 30 18.90 -4.09 3.62
CA ARG A 30 19.15 -3.02 4.60
C ARG A 30 18.52 -1.70 4.18
N ARG A 31 18.46 -1.45 2.87
CA ARG A 31 18.03 -0.17 2.30
C ARG A 31 17.20 -0.37 1.04
N LEU A 32 16.22 0.51 0.86
CA LEU A 32 15.44 0.66 -0.36
C LEU A 32 15.49 2.11 -0.83
N SER A 33 15.32 2.34 -2.14
CA SER A 33 15.29 3.69 -2.68
C SER A 33 14.20 3.86 -3.71
N LEU A 34 13.48 4.98 -3.62
CA LEU A 34 12.55 5.47 -4.63
C LEU A 34 13.27 6.53 -5.46
N ILE A 35 13.33 6.34 -6.79
CA ILE A 35 14.03 7.25 -7.71
C ILE A 35 13.00 7.89 -8.64
N TYR A 36 12.84 9.21 -8.52
CA TYR A 36 12.02 10.04 -9.40
C TYR A 36 12.83 10.41 -10.64
N LEU A 37 12.65 9.64 -11.72
CA LEU A 37 13.49 9.73 -12.92
C LEU A 37 13.49 11.12 -13.58
N ARG A 38 12.34 11.81 -13.62
CA ARG A 38 12.22 13.13 -14.26
C ARG A 38 13.06 14.18 -13.54
N GLN A 39 13.06 14.16 -12.22
CA GLN A 39 13.77 15.14 -11.38
C GLN A 39 15.17 14.66 -10.98
N GLY A 40 15.49 13.38 -11.18
CA GLY A 40 16.70 12.75 -10.65
C GLY A 40 16.71 12.61 -9.12
N GLN A 41 15.59 12.85 -8.45
CA GLN A 41 15.51 12.81 -6.99
C GLN A 41 15.50 11.36 -6.49
N LYS A 42 16.33 11.07 -5.49
CA LYS A 42 16.40 9.77 -4.82
C LYS A 42 16.01 9.91 -3.34
N ILE A 43 15.00 9.17 -2.93
CA ILE A 43 14.62 9.02 -1.52
C ILE A 43 15.05 7.63 -1.07
N THR A 44 15.77 7.53 0.05
CA THR A 44 16.28 6.26 0.58
C THR A 44 15.69 6.00 1.95
N PHE A 45 15.32 4.75 2.20
CA PHE A 45 14.73 4.28 3.43
C PHE A 45 15.58 3.14 3.99
N GLU A 46 15.77 3.14 5.31
CA GLU A 46 16.32 1.98 6.02
C GLU A 46 15.20 0.97 6.26
N VAL A 47 15.50 -0.30 5.98
CA VAL A 47 14.60 -1.41 6.27
C VAL A 47 14.82 -1.83 7.72
N THR A 48 13.77 -1.77 8.52
CA THR A 48 13.77 -2.27 9.90
C THR A 48 12.85 -3.49 10.01
N PRO A 49 13.07 -4.38 10.98
CA PRO A 49 12.15 -5.48 11.27
C PRO A 49 10.71 -4.99 11.50
N ASP A 50 10.55 -3.91 12.28
CA ASP A 50 9.24 -3.30 12.56
C ASP A 50 8.50 -2.88 11.27
N HIS A 51 9.22 -2.39 10.26
CA HIS A 51 8.62 -2.06 8.98
C HIS A 51 8.08 -3.31 8.27
N GLN A 52 8.83 -4.40 8.30
CA GLN A 52 8.40 -5.66 7.68
C GLN A 52 7.17 -6.24 8.37
N ASP A 53 7.12 -6.18 9.70
CA ASP A 53 6.00 -6.71 10.48
C ASP A 53 4.72 -5.92 10.23
N GLN A 54 4.81 -4.58 10.20
CA GLN A 54 3.69 -3.71 9.86
C GLN A 54 3.14 -4.03 8.46
N VAL A 55 4.04 -4.21 7.47
CA VAL A 55 3.65 -4.53 6.10
C VAL A 55 3.02 -5.93 6.02
N ARG A 56 3.60 -6.95 6.67
CA ARG A 56 3.02 -8.31 6.70
C ARG A 56 1.63 -8.31 7.31
N SER A 57 1.42 -7.60 8.43
CA SER A 57 0.10 -7.46 9.06
C SER A 57 -0.89 -6.80 8.11
N LEU A 58 -0.51 -5.67 7.51
CA LEU A 58 -1.38 -4.92 6.60
C LEU A 58 -1.85 -5.77 5.42
N ILE A 59 -0.93 -6.50 4.80
CA ILE A 59 -1.21 -7.36 3.64
C ILE A 59 -2.06 -8.55 4.05
N GLY A 60 -1.76 -9.16 5.20
CA GLY A 60 -2.55 -10.25 5.76
C GLY A 60 -4.00 -9.84 5.99
N ASP A 61 -4.21 -8.71 6.66
CA ASP A 61 -5.54 -8.15 6.93
C ASP A 61 -6.28 -7.80 5.64
N LEU A 62 -5.58 -7.20 4.67
CA LEU A 62 -6.15 -6.88 3.36
C LEU A 62 -6.56 -8.16 2.61
N ALA A 63 -5.71 -9.19 2.60
CA ALA A 63 -6.00 -10.45 1.94
C ALA A 63 -7.21 -11.16 2.56
N LEU A 64 -7.34 -11.14 3.89
CA LEU A 64 -8.52 -11.68 4.58
C LEU A 64 -9.78 -10.91 4.21
N LYS A 65 -9.73 -9.57 4.22
CA LYS A 65 -10.86 -8.73 3.81
C LYS A 65 -11.29 -9.02 2.38
N LEU A 66 -10.35 -9.03 1.42
CA LEU A 66 -10.65 -9.31 0.01
C LEU A 66 -11.27 -10.70 -0.22
N ARG A 67 -10.96 -11.69 0.61
CA ARG A 67 -11.55 -13.04 0.51
C ARG A 67 -12.93 -13.14 1.16
N ALA A 68 -13.15 -12.38 2.21
CA ALA A 68 -14.42 -12.36 2.95
C ALA A 68 -15.45 -11.39 2.34
N ASP A 69 -14.99 -10.43 1.53
CA ASP A 69 -15.82 -9.42 0.93
C ASP A 69 -16.76 -10.03 -0.14
N THR A 70 -18.06 -9.98 0.15
CA THR A 70 -19.14 -10.43 -0.74
C THR A 70 -19.89 -9.27 -1.37
N GLU A 71 -19.77 -8.07 -0.78
CA GLU A 71 -20.53 -6.87 -1.17
C GLU A 71 -19.60 -5.65 -1.11
N TRP A 72 -19.31 -5.09 -2.27
CA TRP A 72 -18.41 -3.96 -2.38
C TRP A 72 -19.07 -2.66 -1.85
N ASP A 73 -18.57 -2.17 -0.71
CA ASP A 73 -19.01 -0.90 -0.08
C ASP A 73 -17.95 0.22 -0.25
N PRO A 74 -18.08 1.08 -1.29
CA PRO A 74 -17.09 2.10 -1.59
C PRO A 74 -17.04 3.20 -0.53
N GLN A 75 -15.83 3.57 -0.12
CA GLN A 75 -15.59 4.70 0.78
C GLN A 75 -15.06 5.91 0.01
N VAL A 76 -15.52 7.11 0.38
CA VAL A 76 -14.98 8.36 -0.17
C VAL A 76 -13.61 8.67 0.42
N GLY A 77 -12.72 9.27 -0.39
CA GLY A 77 -11.39 9.65 0.05
C GLY A 77 -10.78 10.75 -0.83
N ASP A 78 -9.59 11.19 -0.46
CA ASP A 78 -8.91 12.38 -1.04
C ASP A 78 -8.65 12.29 -2.55
N TYR A 79 -8.72 11.09 -3.12
CA TYR A 79 -8.43 10.83 -4.54
C TYR A 79 -9.68 10.54 -5.37
N CYS A 80 -10.90 10.75 -4.84
CA CYS A 80 -12.14 10.51 -5.59
C CYS A 80 -12.21 11.29 -6.91
N ASP A 81 -11.76 12.55 -6.94
CA ASP A 81 -11.78 13.42 -8.12
C ASP A 81 -10.84 12.96 -9.25
N LEU A 82 -9.86 12.10 -8.93
CA LEU A 82 -8.91 11.54 -9.88
C LEU A 82 -9.21 10.07 -10.24
N CYS A 83 -10.24 9.48 -9.64
CA CYS A 83 -10.56 8.07 -9.80
C CYS A 83 -11.17 7.80 -11.18
N SER A 84 -10.50 6.99 -12.00
CA SER A 84 -11.00 6.63 -13.34
C SER A 84 -12.33 5.85 -13.35
N TYR A 85 -12.74 5.32 -12.20
CA TYR A 85 -13.98 4.57 -12.01
C TYR A 85 -15.10 5.39 -11.36
N GLN A 86 -14.92 6.70 -11.17
CA GLN A 86 -15.89 7.58 -10.49
C GLN A 86 -17.33 7.42 -11.02
N LYS A 87 -17.50 7.36 -12.35
CA LYS A 87 -18.80 7.18 -13.02
C LYS A 87 -19.52 5.84 -12.73
N TYR A 88 -18.83 4.88 -12.12
CA TYR A 88 -19.39 3.58 -11.75
C TYR A 88 -19.49 3.40 -10.24
N CYS A 89 -19.04 4.39 -9.45
CA CYS A 89 -18.93 4.28 -8.01
C CYS A 89 -20.24 4.69 -7.34
N PRO A 90 -20.94 3.80 -6.62
CA PRO A 90 -22.17 4.12 -5.90
C PRO A 90 -22.05 5.32 -4.95
N ALA A 91 -20.89 5.51 -4.31
CA ALA A 91 -20.62 6.65 -3.43
C ALA A 91 -20.51 8.01 -4.15
N GLN A 92 -20.44 8.01 -5.49
CA GLN A 92 -20.33 9.22 -6.31
C GLN A 92 -21.54 9.41 -7.24
N THR A 93 -22.23 8.32 -7.61
CA THR A 93 -23.35 8.35 -8.56
C THR A 93 -24.73 8.37 -7.91
N SER A 94 -24.86 8.11 -6.60
CA SER A 94 -26.16 8.02 -5.91
C SER A 94 -26.70 9.38 -5.45
N GLN A 95 -26.53 10.44 -6.26
CA GLN A 95 -27.21 11.73 -6.10
C GLN A 95 -28.35 11.87 -7.10
#